data_AF-A0A7X8XDZ4-F1
#
_entry.id   AF-A0A7X8XDZ4-F1
#
_cell.length_a   1.000
_cell.length_b   1.000
_cell.length_c   1.000
_cell.angle_alpha   90.00
_cell.angle_beta   90.00
_cell.angle_gamma   90.00
#
_symmetry.space_group_name_H-M   'P 1'
#
loop_
_entity.id
_entity.type
_entity.pdbx_description
1 polymer ?
#
loop_
_entity_poly.entity_id
_entity_poly.type
_entity_poly.pdbx_seq_one_letter_code
_entity_poly.pdbx_strand_id
1 'polypeptide(L)'
;YIEKRTAQAVTGNQGPGNEYAVNIATLKTYFTVVDSPEEADFGVVFVRSPSGGSGYSVADANKGGNGYVPISLQYNDYKATNARAISLAGGDPFEDFTNRSYKNKTVTTSNKSDMDAVISMKKKMGDKPVIVMVSLSKQMVFAEIEGYADAILVGFGIQNQAFLDILSGKFEPSGLLPLQMPKNMKTVEEQYEDVPFDMDYYIDEEGNGYDFGFGMNWSGVINDERTAKYKK
;
A
#
# COMPACT_ATOMS: atom_id res chain seq x y z
N TYR A 1 -3.58 -9.02 -18.59
CA TYR A 1 -3.54 -10.26 -17.78
C TYR A 1 -2.45 -11.16 -18.33
N ILE A 2 -2.09 -12.22 -17.61
CA ILE A 2 -1.08 -13.21 -18.04
C ILE A 2 -1.78 -14.54 -18.28
N GLU A 3 -1.64 -15.10 -19.49
CA GLU A 3 -2.28 -16.37 -19.84
C GLU A 3 -1.79 -17.53 -18.97
N LYS A 4 -2.73 -18.39 -18.59
CA LYS A 4 -2.50 -19.49 -17.64
C LYS A 4 -1.59 -20.58 -18.25
N ARG A 5 -0.77 -21.21 -17.41
CA ARG A 5 0.01 -22.47 -17.67
C ARG A 5 1.23 -22.42 -18.60
N THR A 6 1.52 -21.32 -19.29
CA THR A 6 2.76 -21.19 -20.07
C THR A 6 3.76 -20.23 -19.43
N ALA A 7 3.29 -19.22 -18.69
CA ALA A 7 4.15 -18.21 -18.11
C ALA A 7 4.89 -18.71 -16.86
N GLN A 8 6.19 -18.40 -16.79
CA GLN A 8 7.10 -18.73 -15.71
C GLN A 8 7.13 -17.59 -14.68
N ALA A 9 6.81 -17.89 -13.43
CA ALA A 9 6.71 -16.91 -12.35
C ALA A 9 7.74 -17.21 -11.25
N VAL A 10 8.35 -16.17 -10.70
CA VAL A 10 9.12 -16.23 -9.45
C VAL A 10 8.44 -15.36 -8.39
N THR A 11 8.43 -15.81 -7.13
CA THR A 11 7.82 -15.04 -6.02
C THR A 11 8.88 -14.45 -5.10
N GLY A 12 8.68 -13.19 -4.69
CA GLY A 12 9.45 -12.57 -3.62
C GLY A 12 8.94 -12.95 -2.22
N ASN A 13 9.65 -12.49 -1.18
CA ASN A 13 9.18 -12.49 0.22
C ASN A 13 8.92 -13.86 0.90
N GLN A 14 9.53 -14.93 0.42
CA GLN A 14 9.41 -16.24 1.06
C GLN A 14 10.29 -16.32 2.33
N GLY A 15 9.69 -16.65 3.48
CA GLY A 15 10.43 -16.82 4.75
C GLY A 15 9.53 -17.12 5.97
N PRO A 16 10.09 -17.71 7.05
CA PRO A 16 9.36 -17.92 8.30
C PRO A 16 8.83 -16.59 8.86
N GLY A 17 7.55 -16.55 9.21
CA GLY A 17 6.89 -15.34 9.74
C GLY A 17 6.24 -14.44 8.68
N ASN A 18 6.36 -14.76 7.40
CA ASN A 18 5.68 -14.01 6.33
C ASN A 18 4.29 -14.61 6.02
N GLU A 19 3.37 -14.52 6.99
CA GLU A 19 2.05 -15.19 6.96
C GLU A 19 1.12 -14.75 5.82
N TYR A 20 1.44 -13.65 5.13
CA TYR A 20 0.69 -13.12 3.99
C TYR A 20 1.34 -13.43 2.63
N ALA A 21 2.56 -13.99 2.62
CA ALA A 21 3.18 -14.47 1.40
C ALA A 21 2.26 -15.51 0.74
N VAL A 22 2.18 -15.48 -0.59
CA VAL A 22 1.36 -16.46 -1.31
C VAL A 22 1.83 -17.88 -1.02
N ASN A 23 0.87 -18.75 -0.73
CA ASN A 23 1.14 -20.17 -0.68
C ASN A 23 1.61 -20.62 -2.07
N ILE A 24 2.85 -21.12 -2.17
CA ILE A 24 3.45 -21.55 -3.44
C ILE A 24 2.57 -22.59 -4.15
N ALA A 25 1.90 -23.48 -3.40
CA ALA A 25 0.98 -24.45 -3.99
C ALA A 25 -0.19 -23.75 -4.70
N THR A 26 -0.72 -22.66 -4.13
CA THR A 26 -1.74 -21.83 -4.77
C THR A 26 -1.19 -21.18 -6.04
N LEU A 27 0.00 -20.57 -6.00
CA LEU A 27 0.61 -19.96 -7.18
C LEU A 27 0.84 -20.98 -8.33
N LYS A 28 1.28 -22.19 -7.98
CA LYS A 28 1.46 -23.32 -8.91
C LYS A 28 0.17 -23.79 -9.59
N THR A 29 -1.01 -23.46 -9.07
CA THR A 29 -2.27 -23.75 -9.76
C THR A 29 -2.58 -22.76 -10.91
N TYR A 30 -1.85 -21.64 -10.98
CA TYR A 30 -2.01 -20.57 -11.97
C TYR A 30 -0.84 -20.52 -12.97
N PHE A 31 0.39 -20.55 -12.48
CA PHE A 31 1.60 -20.36 -13.28
C PHE A 31 2.64 -21.45 -13.02
N THR A 32 3.60 -21.59 -13.93
CA THR A 32 4.78 -22.43 -13.71
C THR A 32 5.72 -21.67 -12.79
N VAL A 33 5.90 -22.14 -11.55
CA VAL A 33 6.79 -21.47 -10.59
C VAL A 33 8.22 -21.97 -10.79
N VAL A 34 9.14 -21.05 -11.08
CA VAL A 34 10.57 -21.31 -11.25
C VAL A 34 11.37 -20.80 -10.05
N ASP A 35 12.60 -21.29 -9.89
CA ASP A 35 13.43 -21.02 -8.72
C ASP A 35 14.30 -19.76 -8.87
N SER A 36 14.51 -19.28 -10.10
CA SER A 36 15.41 -18.17 -10.40
C SER A 36 14.71 -17.05 -11.19
N PRO A 37 15.03 -15.77 -10.90
CA PRO A 37 14.59 -14.63 -11.70
C PRO A 37 14.98 -14.76 -13.17
N GLU A 38 16.10 -15.37 -13.51
CA GLU A 38 16.61 -15.55 -14.86
C GLU A 38 15.68 -16.41 -15.72
N GLU A 39 15.10 -17.46 -15.15
CA GLU A 39 14.14 -18.36 -15.79
C GLU A 39 12.71 -17.80 -15.80
N ALA A 40 12.40 -16.77 -15.02
CA ALA A 40 11.04 -16.25 -14.92
C ALA A 40 10.71 -15.29 -16.06
N ASP A 41 9.47 -15.33 -16.57
CA ASP A 41 8.93 -14.30 -17.46
C ASP A 41 8.56 -13.04 -16.67
N PHE A 42 8.14 -13.18 -15.41
CA PHE A 42 7.77 -12.09 -14.52
C PHE A 42 7.97 -12.45 -13.03
N GLY A 43 8.16 -11.42 -12.21
CA GLY A 43 8.22 -11.54 -10.75
C GLY A 43 6.89 -11.14 -10.11
N VAL A 44 6.47 -11.85 -9.05
CA VAL A 44 5.33 -11.46 -8.23
C VAL A 44 5.78 -11.19 -6.79
N VAL A 45 5.34 -10.08 -6.22
CA VAL A 45 5.63 -9.73 -4.82
C VAL A 45 4.32 -9.43 -4.11
N PHE A 46 4.07 -10.12 -2.99
CA PHE A 46 2.94 -9.87 -2.12
C PHE A 46 3.41 -9.01 -0.95
N VAL A 47 2.72 -7.90 -0.70
CA VAL A 47 3.04 -6.94 0.35
C VAL A 47 1.77 -6.50 1.08
N ARG A 48 1.93 -5.94 2.28
CA ARG A 48 0.83 -5.28 2.99
C ARG A 48 1.07 -3.78 3.02
N SER A 49 -0.01 -3.00 3.12
CA SER A 49 0.10 -1.56 3.43
C SER A 49 1.07 -1.32 4.61
N PRO A 50 1.84 -0.21 4.62
CA PRO A 50 2.74 0.14 5.71
C PRO A 50 2.10 0.04 7.10
N SER A 51 2.81 -0.61 8.02
CA SER A 51 2.42 -0.81 9.41
C SER A 51 3.20 0.13 10.33
N GLY A 52 2.77 1.40 10.34
CA GLY A 52 3.30 2.47 11.19
C GLY A 52 2.85 2.42 12.67
N GLY A 53 2.21 1.32 13.09
CA GLY A 53 1.71 1.15 14.46
C GLY A 53 0.30 1.73 14.70
N SER A 54 -0.07 1.84 15.98
CA SER A 54 -1.40 2.24 16.44
C SER A 54 -1.61 3.76 16.51
N GLY A 55 -0.55 4.56 16.39
CA GLY A 55 -0.59 6.00 16.68
C GLY A 55 -0.40 6.36 18.15
N TYR A 56 -0.13 5.36 19.01
CA TYR A 56 0.16 5.57 20.43
C TYR A 56 1.39 4.76 20.87
N SER A 57 2.24 5.38 21.68
CA SER A 57 3.46 4.82 22.23
C SER A 57 3.46 4.94 23.75
N VAL A 58 3.31 3.80 24.43
CA VAL A 58 3.45 3.71 25.89
C VAL A 58 4.85 4.15 26.33
N ALA A 59 5.88 3.89 25.52
CA ALA A 59 7.23 4.32 25.81
C ALA A 59 7.40 5.85 25.75
N ASP A 60 6.67 6.53 24.85
CA ASP A 60 6.63 8.00 24.80
C ASP A 60 5.91 8.56 26.04
N ALA A 61 4.74 8.00 26.37
CA ALA A 61 3.98 8.39 27.57
C ALA A 61 4.80 8.22 28.86
N ASN A 62 5.48 7.08 29.03
CA ASN A 62 6.32 6.81 30.20
C ASN A 62 7.55 7.73 30.30
N LYS A 63 7.97 8.37 29.20
CA LYS A 63 9.04 9.37 29.18
C LYS A 63 8.53 10.80 29.41
N GLY A 64 7.26 10.97 29.75
CA GLY A 64 6.62 12.27 29.97
C GLY A 64 6.09 12.93 28.70
N GLY A 65 6.05 12.22 27.57
CA GLY A 65 5.31 12.64 26.38
C GLY A 65 3.81 12.43 26.53
N ASN A 66 3.02 12.90 25.57
CA ASN A 66 1.56 12.67 25.54
C ASN A 66 1.18 11.29 24.97
N GLY A 67 2.14 10.44 24.62
CA GLY A 67 1.91 9.09 24.07
C GLY A 67 1.57 9.06 22.58
N TYR A 68 0.98 10.10 22.01
CA TYR A 68 0.59 10.14 20.60
C TYR A 68 1.81 10.22 19.66
N VAL A 69 1.83 9.39 18.63
CA VAL A 69 2.90 9.33 17.61
C VAL A 69 2.27 9.29 16.21
N PRO A 70 2.96 9.71 15.14
CA PRO A 70 2.38 9.65 13.79
C PRO A 70 2.06 8.21 13.40
N ILE A 71 0.94 8.03 12.69
CA ILE A 71 0.62 6.77 11.99
C ILE A 71 1.21 6.88 10.59
N SER A 72 2.41 6.33 10.39
CA SER A 72 3.05 6.35 9.08
C SER A 72 2.24 5.51 8.06
N LEU A 73 1.96 6.13 6.92
CA LEU A 73 1.38 5.49 5.73
C LEU A 73 2.46 5.18 4.68
N GLN A 74 3.74 5.25 5.05
CA GLN A 74 4.92 4.95 4.25
C GLN A 74 5.80 3.89 4.95
N TYR A 75 6.56 3.12 4.19
CA TYR A 75 7.48 2.07 4.65
C TYR A 75 8.76 2.60 5.28
N ASN A 76 9.32 3.71 4.80
CA ASN A 76 10.48 4.30 5.47
C ASN A 76 10.09 4.96 6.80
N ASP A 77 11.09 5.08 7.68
CA ASP A 77 10.97 5.85 8.92
C ASP A 77 10.42 7.26 8.64
N TYR A 78 9.56 7.72 9.53
CA TYR A 78 8.87 8.98 9.34
C TYR A 78 9.01 9.88 10.56
N LYS A 79 9.33 11.15 10.33
CA LYS A 79 9.32 12.21 11.33
C LYS A 79 8.27 13.24 10.97
N ALA A 80 7.39 13.50 11.93
CA ALA A 80 6.23 14.36 11.78
C ALA A 80 6.56 15.86 11.84
N THR A 81 7.19 16.41 10.81
CA THR A 81 7.62 17.82 10.81
C THR A 81 6.52 18.81 10.49
N ASN A 82 5.49 18.39 9.75
CA ASN A 82 4.40 19.24 9.27
C ASN A 82 3.14 19.12 10.15
N ALA A 83 3.11 18.15 11.07
CA ALA A 83 2.06 18.01 12.06
C ALA A 83 1.79 19.32 12.83
N ARG A 84 0.52 19.50 13.18
CA ARG A 84 0.04 20.68 13.91
C ARG A 84 0.67 20.74 15.29
N ALA A 85 1.07 21.94 15.74
CA ALA A 85 1.62 22.12 17.09
C ALA A 85 0.54 21.93 18.18
N ILE A 86 -0.71 22.21 17.83
CA ILE A 86 -1.89 22.04 18.68
C ILE A 86 -2.86 21.16 17.89
N SER A 87 -3.29 20.05 18.50
CA SER A 87 -4.30 19.15 17.94
C SER A 87 -5.64 19.86 17.74
N LEU A 88 -6.38 19.51 16.68
CA LEU A 88 -7.73 20.03 16.43
C LEU A 88 -8.75 19.27 17.28
N ALA A 89 -8.72 17.94 17.20
CA ALA A 89 -9.36 17.07 18.19
C ALA A 89 -8.70 17.33 19.55
N GLY A 90 -9.50 17.83 20.51
CA GLY A 90 -9.06 18.09 21.88
C GLY A 90 -8.69 16.82 22.66
N GLY A 91 -8.81 16.88 23.99
CA GLY A 91 -8.58 15.72 24.86
C GLY A 91 -9.76 14.75 24.89
N ASP A 92 -9.52 13.58 25.45
CA ASP A 92 -10.57 12.63 25.84
C ASP A 92 -10.84 12.71 27.36
N PRO A 93 -12.05 12.35 27.85
CA PRO A 93 -12.37 12.36 29.28
C PRO A 93 -11.45 11.53 30.18
N PHE A 94 -10.69 10.59 29.61
CA PHE A 94 -9.70 9.76 30.30
C PHE A 94 -8.27 10.34 30.24
N GLU A 95 -8.08 11.53 29.66
CA GLU A 95 -6.81 12.24 29.57
C GLU A 95 -6.83 13.52 30.41
N ASP A 96 -5.70 13.87 31.01
CA ASP A 96 -5.50 15.12 31.75
C ASP A 96 -4.93 16.25 30.88
N PHE A 97 -4.76 16.00 29.58
CA PHE A 97 -4.29 16.96 28.58
C PHE A 97 -5.22 17.00 27.36
N THR A 98 -5.19 18.12 26.64
CA THR A 98 -6.03 18.32 25.44
C THR A 98 -5.25 18.37 24.13
N ASN A 99 -3.92 18.46 24.19
CA ASN A 99 -3.09 18.53 23.00
C ASN A 99 -2.47 17.17 22.67
N ARG A 100 -3.05 16.48 21.69
CA ARG A 100 -2.58 15.20 21.14
C ARG A 100 -1.56 15.33 20.02
N SER A 101 -0.97 16.52 19.86
CA SER A 101 0.05 16.74 18.83
C SER A 101 1.19 15.74 18.94
N TYR A 102 1.59 15.20 17.80
CA TYR A 102 2.77 14.35 17.63
C TYR A 102 3.88 15.07 16.84
N LYS A 103 3.83 16.41 16.78
CA LYS A 103 4.80 17.20 16.03
C LYS A 103 6.24 16.91 16.48
N ASN A 104 7.12 16.73 15.51
CA ASN A 104 8.53 16.38 15.63
C ASN A 104 8.83 14.99 16.20
N LYS A 105 7.82 14.15 16.43
CA LYS A 105 8.03 12.75 16.82
C LYS A 105 8.34 11.88 15.61
N THR A 106 9.02 10.76 15.86
CA THR A 106 9.45 9.81 14.83
C THR A 106 8.81 8.45 15.09
N VAL A 107 8.48 7.74 14.01
CA VAL A 107 8.03 6.34 14.05
C VAL A 107 8.78 5.52 13.00
N THR A 108 8.95 4.23 13.28
CA THR A 108 9.49 3.24 12.35
C THR A 108 8.38 2.30 11.93
N THR A 109 8.26 2.05 10.63
CA THR A 109 7.31 1.09 10.08
C THR A 109 7.84 -0.32 10.23
N SER A 110 7.04 -1.19 10.84
CA SER A 110 7.45 -2.55 11.20
C SER A 110 7.69 -3.49 10.01
N ASN A 111 7.05 -3.24 8.87
CA ASN A 111 7.15 -4.05 7.65
C ASN A 111 7.91 -3.36 6.51
N LYS A 112 8.94 -2.56 6.80
CA LYS A 112 9.82 -1.97 5.76
C LYS A 112 10.39 -3.02 4.80
N SER A 113 10.60 -4.24 5.26
CA SER A 113 11.03 -5.39 4.44
C SER A 113 10.11 -5.67 3.24
N ASP A 114 8.82 -5.29 3.29
CA ASP A 114 7.91 -5.42 2.16
C ASP A 114 8.34 -4.55 0.97
N MET A 115 8.70 -3.29 1.23
CA MET A 115 9.27 -2.38 0.22
C MET A 115 10.61 -2.92 -0.29
N ASP A 116 11.50 -3.34 0.62
CA ASP A 116 12.81 -3.87 0.26
C ASP A 116 12.69 -5.08 -0.68
N ALA A 117 11.65 -5.89 -0.53
CA ALA A 117 11.39 -7.04 -1.38
C ALA A 117 10.91 -6.66 -2.79
N VAL A 118 10.10 -5.63 -2.91
CA VAL A 118 9.70 -5.07 -4.22
C VAL A 118 10.93 -4.55 -4.95
N ILE A 119 11.75 -3.73 -4.27
CA ILE A 119 13.00 -3.18 -4.82
C ILE A 119 13.96 -4.30 -5.22
N SER A 120 14.13 -5.29 -4.35
CA SER A 120 15.00 -6.45 -4.59
C SER A 120 14.52 -7.29 -5.77
N MET A 121 13.20 -7.50 -5.91
CA MET A 121 12.64 -8.20 -7.06
C MET A 121 12.89 -7.43 -8.34
N LYS A 122 12.62 -6.12 -8.39
CA LYS A 122 12.90 -5.31 -9.60
C LYS A 122 14.36 -5.37 -10.00
N LYS A 123 15.28 -5.26 -9.03
CA LYS A 123 16.71 -5.41 -9.29
C LYS A 123 17.07 -6.76 -9.90
N LYS A 124 16.45 -7.85 -9.42
CA LYS A 124 16.72 -9.21 -9.89
C LYS A 124 16.09 -9.53 -11.25
N MET A 125 14.88 -9.01 -11.51
CA MET A 125 14.16 -9.22 -12.77
C MET A 125 14.74 -8.36 -13.90
N GLY A 126 15.40 -7.24 -13.59
CA GLY A 126 15.92 -6.31 -14.57
C GLY A 126 14.79 -5.70 -15.40
N ASP A 127 14.86 -5.87 -16.71
CA ASP A 127 13.84 -5.38 -17.65
C ASP A 127 12.57 -6.23 -17.66
N LYS A 128 12.55 -7.37 -16.95
CA LYS A 128 11.38 -8.25 -16.90
C LYS A 128 10.32 -7.71 -15.92
N PRO A 129 9.02 -7.90 -16.22
CA PRO A 129 7.95 -7.33 -15.42
C PRO A 129 7.95 -7.77 -13.95
N VAL A 130 7.67 -6.83 -13.06
CA VAL A 130 7.41 -7.06 -11.64
C VAL A 130 5.98 -6.64 -11.31
N ILE A 131 5.21 -7.57 -10.76
CA ILE A 131 3.81 -7.39 -10.40
C ILE A 131 3.70 -7.37 -8.88
N VAL A 132 3.19 -6.28 -8.34
CA VAL A 132 3.06 -6.09 -6.89
C VAL A 132 1.60 -6.24 -6.50
N MET A 133 1.33 -7.14 -5.56
CA MET A 133 0.00 -7.38 -4.99
C MET A 133 -0.04 -6.84 -3.58
N VAL A 134 -0.78 -5.75 -3.39
CA VAL A 134 -0.83 -5.00 -2.14
C VAL A 134 -2.13 -5.32 -1.41
N SER A 135 -2.00 -5.96 -0.25
CA SER A 135 -3.10 -6.08 0.70
C SER A 135 -3.21 -4.80 1.53
N LEU A 136 -4.18 -3.96 1.18
CA LEU A 136 -4.45 -2.69 1.85
C LEU A 136 -5.37 -2.89 3.06
N SER A 137 -5.00 -2.26 4.18
CA SER A 137 -5.87 -2.09 5.35
C SER A 137 -6.34 -0.65 5.54
N LYS A 138 -5.66 0.30 4.87
CA LYS A 138 -5.84 1.75 4.91
C LYS A 138 -5.15 2.37 3.68
N GLN A 139 -5.26 3.68 3.52
CA GLN A 139 -4.49 4.43 2.53
C GLN A 139 -2.97 4.21 2.70
N MET A 140 -2.20 4.33 1.62
CA MET A 140 -0.75 4.34 1.70
C MET A 140 -0.11 5.29 0.69
N VAL A 141 1.13 5.70 0.97
CA VAL A 141 1.97 6.46 0.05
C VAL A 141 2.61 5.48 -0.94
N PHE A 142 2.12 5.45 -2.18
CA PHE A 142 2.60 4.52 -3.21
C PHE A 142 3.98 4.89 -3.79
N ALA A 143 4.42 6.13 -3.61
CA ALA A 143 5.67 6.67 -4.15
C ALA A 143 6.93 5.84 -3.82
N GLU A 144 6.90 5.03 -2.76
CA GLU A 144 8.05 4.20 -2.36
C GLU A 144 8.16 2.87 -3.09
N ILE A 145 7.09 2.41 -3.76
CA ILE A 145 7.05 1.11 -4.44
C ILE A 145 6.65 1.18 -5.90
N GLU A 146 5.94 2.22 -6.34
CA GLU A 146 5.34 2.28 -7.67
C GLU A 146 6.40 2.21 -8.79
N GLY A 147 7.45 3.02 -8.73
CA GLY A 147 8.52 2.99 -9.75
C GLY A 147 9.37 1.70 -9.79
N TYR A 148 9.05 0.69 -8.97
CA TYR A 148 9.65 -0.65 -9.01
C TYR A 148 8.68 -1.73 -9.50
N ALA A 149 7.45 -1.35 -9.87
CA ALA A 149 6.38 -2.24 -10.27
C ALA A 149 5.90 -1.90 -11.67
N ASP A 150 5.81 -2.91 -12.53
CA ASP A 150 5.22 -2.79 -13.87
C ASP A 150 3.69 -2.96 -13.82
N ALA A 151 3.16 -3.52 -12.73
CA ALA A 151 1.73 -3.51 -12.42
C ALA A 151 1.50 -3.61 -10.90
N ILE A 152 0.48 -2.90 -10.42
CA ILE A 152 0.05 -2.95 -9.02
C ILE A 152 -1.41 -3.41 -8.95
N LEU A 153 -1.65 -4.49 -8.22
CA LEU A 153 -2.99 -4.93 -7.86
C LEU A 153 -3.21 -4.63 -6.38
N VAL A 154 -4.30 -3.93 -6.06
CA VAL A 154 -4.67 -3.63 -4.67
C VAL A 154 -5.91 -4.39 -4.26
N GLY A 155 -5.96 -4.82 -3.00
CA GLY A 155 -7.11 -5.53 -2.45
C GLY A 155 -7.28 -5.23 -0.97
N PHE A 156 -8.54 -5.16 -0.51
CA PHE A 156 -8.86 -4.85 0.88
C PHE A 156 -9.37 -6.10 1.60
N GLY A 157 -8.49 -6.73 2.39
CA GLY A 157 -8.86 -7.91 3.21
C GLY A 157 -9.29 -9.14 2.40
N ILE A 158 -8.75 -9.32 1.19
CA ILE A 158 -9.08 -10.45 0.31
C ILE A 158 -8.02 -11.57 0.39
N GLN A 159 -8.41 -12.76 -0.06
CA GLN A 159 -7.47 -13.88 -0.19
C GLN A 159 -6.54 -13.66 -1.39
N ASN A 160 -5.29 -14.16 -1.28
CA ASN A 160 -4.32 -14.14 -2.39
C ASN A 160 -4.87 -14.79 -3.67
N GLN A 161 -5.81 -15.72 -3.53
CA GLN A 161 -6.48 -16.36 -4.66
C GLN A 161 -7.22 -15.37 -5.57
N ALA A 162 -7.83 -14.32 -5.01
CA ALA A 162 -8.55 -13.32 -5.79
C ALA A 162 -7.60 -12.49 -6.67
N PHE A 163 -6.41 -12.15 -6.16
CA PHE A 163 -5.39 -11.49 -6.98
C PHE A 163 -4.96 -12.36 -8.16
N LEU A 164 -4.74 -13.66 -7.93
CA LEU A 164 -4.31 -14.59 -8.97
C LEU A 164 -5.40 -14.85 -10.02
N ASP A 165 -6.67 -14.86 -9.60
CA ASP A 165 -7.82 -14.93 -10.51
C ASP A 165 -7.86 -13.72 -11.47
N ILE A 166 -7.59 -12.51 -10.97
CA ILE A 166 -7.47 -11.31 -11.82
C ILE A 166 -6.22 -11.39 -12.71
N LEU A 167 -5.06 -11.69 -12.11
CA LEU A 167 -3.78 -11.69 -12.82
C LEU A 167 -3.79 -12.69 -13.98
N SER A 168 -4.36 -13.87 -13.77
CA SER A 168 -4.46 -14.92 -14.79
C SER A 168 -5.50 -14.68 -15.88
N GLY A 169 -6.27 -13.60 -15.80
CA GLY A 169 -7.32 -13.30 -16.77
C GLY A 169 -8.62 -14.07 -16.54
N LYS A 170 -8.77 -14.78 -15.41
CA LYS A 170 -10.01 -15.50 -15.10
C LYS A 170 -11.18 -14.54 -14.89
N PHE A 171 -10.91 -13.37 -14.30
CA PHE A 171 -11.86 -12.28 -14.18
C PHE A 171 -11.19 -10.95 -14.55
N GLU A 172 -11.95 -10.06 -15.16
CA GLU A 172 -11.51 -8.70 -15.43
C GLU A 172 -11.62 -7.84 -14.15
N PRO A 173 -10.62 -6.99 -13.82
CA PRO A 173 -10.72 -6.10 -12.68
C PRO A 173 -11.78 -5.03 -12.93
N SER A 174 -12.59 -4.76 -11.91
CA SER A 174 -13.69 -3.78 -11.95
C SER A 174 -13.77 -2.91 -10.70
N GLY A 175 -12.82 -3.07 -9.78
CA GLY A 175 -12.78 -2.36 -8.51
C GLY A 175 -12.45 -0.88 -8.70
N LEU A 176 -13.00 -0.05 -7.81
CA LEU A 176 -12.70 1.38 -7.72
C LEU A 176 -12.22 1.67 -6.30
N LEU A 177 -11.24 2.56 -6.15
CA LEU A 177 -10.68 2.95 -4.87
C LEU A 177 -11.77 3.56 -3.97
N PRO A 178 -11.97 3.03 -2.76
CA PRO A 178 -12.94 3.59 -1.82
C PRO A 178 -12.38 4.78 -1.02
N LEU A 179 -11.11 5.14 -1.24
CA LEU A 179 -10.34 6.13 -0.49
C LEU A 179 -9.34 6.83 -1.43
N GLN A 180 -8.97 8.07 -1.16
CA GLN A 180 -7.81 8.73 -1.76
C GLN A 180 -6.50 8.10 -1.30
N MET A 181 -5.53 7.90 -2.19
CA MET A 181 -4.17 7.51 -1.81
C MET A 181 -3.28 8.76 -1.76
N PRO A 182 -2.72 9.12 -0.60
CA PRO A 182 -2.01 10.39 -0.42
C PRO A 182 -0.72 10.42 -1.23
N LYS A 183 -0.39 11.60 -1.76
CA LYS A 183 0.87 11.85 -2.46
C LYS A 183 2.10 11.59 -1.58
N ASN A 184 2.01 11.94 -0.30
CA ASN A 184 3.08 11.80 0.69
C ASN A 184 2.54 12.00 2.12
N MET A 185 3.37 11.76 3.13
CA MET A 185 2.99 11.98 4.53
C MET A 185 2.71 13.44 4.89
N LYS A 186 3.34 14.42 4.23
CA LYS A 186 3.01 15.84 4.46
C LYS A 186 1.54 16.12 4.15
N THR A 187 1.02 15.52 3.09
CA THR A 187 -0.41 15.62 2.72
C THR A 187 -1.30 15.06 3.84
N VAL A 188 -0.92 13.91 4.40
CA VAL A 188 -1.66 13.27 5.51
C VAL A 188 -1.66 14.14 6.77
N GLU A 189 -0.56 14.83 7.07
CA GLU A 189 -0.48 15.71 8.25
C GLU A 189 -1.28 17.01 8.08
N GLU A 190 -1.37 17.51 6.85
CA GLU A 190 -2.00 18.79 6.54
C GLU A 190 -3.50 18.64 6.25
N GLN A 191 -4.00 17.43 5.99
CA GLN A 191 -5.44 17.16 5.82
C GLN A 191 -6.25 17.64 7.04
N TYR A 192 -7.46 18.10 6.80
CA TYR A 192 -8.45 18.42 7.82
C TYR A 192 -9.10 17.12 8.32
N GLU A 193 -9.29 17.01 9.63
CA GLU A 193 -9.80 15.79 10.26
C GLU A 193 -11.27 15.47 9.91
N ASP A 194 -12.01 16.49 9.46
CA ASP A 194 -13.46 16.46 9.22
C ASP A 194 -13.87 16.78 7.77
N VAL A 195 -12.92 17.06 6.88
CA VAL A 195 -13.22 17.36 5.46
C VAL A 195 -12.85 16.15 4.60
N PRO A 196 -13.82 15.49 3.95
CA PRO A 196 -13.50 14.40 3.04
C PRO A 196 -12.91 14.94 1.73
N PHE A 197 -12.02 14.15 1.12
CA PHE A 197 -11.44 14.39 -0.20
C PHE A 197 -10.56 15.64 -0.33
N ASP A 198 -9.91 16.07 0.77
CA ASP A 198 -9.06 17.26 0.81
C ASP A 198 -7.56 16.96 0.65
N MET A 199 -7.19 15.70 0.40
CA MET A 199 -5.81 15.30 0.19
C MET A 199 -5.39 15.47 -1.27
N ASP A 200 -4.16 15.97 -1.46
CA ASP A 200 -3.42 15.76 -2.72
C ASP A 200 -3.17 14.25 -2.89
N TYR A 201 -3.78 13.65 -3.91
CA TYR A 201 -3.57 12.23 -4.21
C TYR A 201 -2.26 12.00 -4.98
N TYR A 202 -1.78 10.77 -4.91
CA TYR A 202 -0.62 10.30 -5.67
C TYR A 202 -0.96 10.21 -7.16
N ILE A 203 -0.02 10.61 -8.02
CA ILE A 203 -0.08 10.47 -9.47
C ILE A 203 1.09 9.57 -9.87
N ASP A 204 0.79 8.47 -10.56
CA ASP A 204 1.77 7.49 -11.00
C ASP A 204 2.54 7.94 -12.26
N GLU A 205 3.52 7.17 -12.70
CA GLU A 205 4.37 7.54 -13.84
C GLU A 205 3.62 7.60 -15.17
N GLU A 206 2.46 6.94 -15.26
CA GLU A 206 1.56 6.99 -16.42
C GLU A 206 0.55 8.16 -16.34
N GLY A 207 0.58 8.94 -15.27
CA GLY A 207 -0.29 10.11 -15.06
C GLY A 207 -1.66 9.76 -14.47
N ASN A 208 -1.85 8.56 -13.94
CA ASN A 208 -3.09 8.18 -13.26
C ASN A 208 -3.11 8.70 -11.83
N GLY A 209 -4.16 9.45 -11.48
CA GLY A 209 -4.40 9.92 -10.11
C GLY A 209 -5.12 8.86 -9.27
N TYR A 210 -4.54 8.47 -8.14
CA TYR A 210 -5.11 7.48 -7.21
C TYR A 210 -6.12 8.12 -6.26
N ASP A 211 -7.12 8.77 -6.86
CA ASP A 211 -8.22 9.43 -6.17
C ASP A 211 -9.37 8.45 -5.85
N PHE A 212 -10.32 8.90 -5.03
CA PHE A 212 -11.56 8.18 -4.81
C PHE A 212 -12.27 7.87 -6.14
N GLY A 213 -12.68 6.61 -6.29
CA GLY A 213 -13.32 6.14 -7.51
C GLY A 213 -12.36 5.86 -8.67
N PHE A 214 -11.04 5.97 -8.49
CA PHE A 214 -10.06 5.51 -9.50
C PHE A 214 -9.99 3.99 -9.56
N GLY A 215 -9.80 3.43 -10.76
CA GLY A 215 -9.61 2.01 -10.99
C GLY A 215 -9.41 1.74 -12.47
N MET A 216 -8.79 0.61 -12.78
CA MET A 216 -8.49 0.19 -14.16
C MET A 216 -9.04 -1.21 -14.42
N ASN A 217 -9.43 -1.44 -15.67
CA ASN A 217 -9.75 -2.74 -16.24
C ASN A 217 -8.79 -3.04 -17.41
N TRP A 218 -9.04 -4.09 -18.21
CA TRP A 218 -8.13 -4.41 -19.33
C TRP A 218 -8.22 -3.41 -20.49
N SER A 219 -9.25 -2.57 -20.51
CA SER A 219 -9.43 -1.48 -21.47
C SER A 219 -8.86 -0.14 -20.99
N GLY A 220 -8.24 -0.10 -19.81
CA GLY A 220 -7.64 1.10 -19.21
C GLY A 220 -8.44 1.66 -18.04
N VAL A 221 -8.41 2.98 -17.85
CA VAL A 221 -9.11 3.66 -16.74
C VAL A 221 -10.63 3.48 -16.88
N ILE A 222 -11.26 3.03 -15.79
CA ILE A 222 -12.70 2.77 -15.76
C ILE A 222 -13.47 4.09 -15.82
N ASN A 223 -14.31 4.23 -16.85
CA ASN A 223 -15.23 5.33 -17.06
C ASN A 223 -16.64 4.76 -17.32
N ASP A 224 -17.41 4.57 -16.24
CA ASP A 224 -18.74 3.96 -16.27
C ASP A 224 -19.74 4.75 -15.40
N GLU A 225 -20.96 4.23 -15.24
CA GLU A 225 -22.01 4.87 -14.43
C GLU A 225 -21.61 5.14 -12.97
N ARG A 226 -20.70 4.33 -12.40
CA ARG A 226 -20.23 4.48 -11.02
C ARG A 226 -19.27 5.66 -10.93
N THR A 227 -18.30 5.74 -11.85
CA THR A 227 -17.36 6.86 -11.85
C THR A 227 -18.02 8.17 -12.25
N ALA A 228 -19.03 8.14 -13.13
CA ALA A 228 -19.85 9.32 -13.45
C ALA A 228 -20.69 9.82 -12.26
N LYS A 229 -21.10 8.93 -11.36
CA LYS A 229 -21.93 9.27 -10.20
C LYS A 229 -21.11 9.68 -8.97
N TYR A 230 -19.97 9.04 -8.74
CA TYR A 230 -19.27 9.11 -7.45
C TYR A 230 -17.94 9.87 -7.50
N LYS A 231 -17.27 9.99 -8.66
CA LYS A 231 -16.10 10.87 -8.76
C LYS A 231 -16.57 12.32 -8.58
N LYS A 232 -15.83 13.10 -7.80
CA LYS A 232 -16.11 14.50 -7.51
C LYS A 232 -15.06 15.40 -8.14
#